data_AF-A0A166UET8-F1
#
_entry.id   AF-A0A166UET8-F1
#
_cell.length_a   1.000
_cell.length_b   1.000
_cell.length_c   1.000
_cell.angle_alpha   90.00
_cell.angle_beta   90.00
_cell.angle_gamma   90.00
#
_symmetry.space_group_name_H-M   'P 1'
#
loop_
_entity.id
_entity.type
_entity.pdbx_description
1 polymer ?
#
loop_
_entity_poly.entity_id
_entity_poly.type
_entity_poly.pdbx_seq_one_letter_code
_entity_poly.pdbx_strand_id
1 'polypeptide(L)'
;MNAARIITLTGLASLALPLPLAAQETSEAALFTVLAREGCIVSERGMNEVLAPEGFDFRFVSDTLTQLLADGEASMNADNEMHLPASVCPPAEPAPSPRDVLLRTFAENDCSVDEARLAELAPDLSDAAKVAVLLPMFEDGTLTVTGRTATLAEDACTPTE
;
A
#
# COMPACT_ATOMS: atom_id res chain seq x y z
N MET A 1 -51.03 -8.31 51.95
CA MET A 1 -50.92 -9.03 50.67
C MET A 1 -49.79 -8.39 49.89
N ASN A 2 -48.70 -9.14 49.77
CA ASN A 2 -47.42 -8.73 49.20
C ASN A 2 -47.47 -8.79 47.67
N ALA A 3 -46.84 -7.83 46.99
CA ALA A 3 -45.68 -8.10 46.13
C ALA A 3 -45.33 -6.83 45.35
N ALA A 4 -44.16 -6.29 45.68
CA ALA A 4 -43.57 -5.12 45.06
C ALA A 4 -43.13 -5.43 43.61
N ARG A 5 -43.29 -4.43 42.75
CA ARG A 5 -42.88 -4.43 41.35
C ARG A 5 -41.36 -4.56 41.24
N ILE A 6 -40.89 -5.59 40.54
CA ILE A 6 -39.48 -5.79 40.20
C ILE A 6 -39.13 -4.80 39.09
N ILE A 7 -38.23 -3.86 39.41
CA ILE A 7 -37.63 -2.91 38.48
C ILE A 7 -36.49 -3.64 37.76
N THR A 8 -36.65 -3.80 36.45
CA THR A 8 -35.64 -4.33 35.52
C THR A 8 -34.41 -3.43 35.55
N LEU A 9 -33.29 -3.91 36.08
CA LEU A 9 -32.00 -3.23 35.97
C LEU A 9 -31.44 -3.43 34.56
N THR A 10 -31.40 -2.33 33.84
CA THR A 10 -30.78 -2.12 32.53
C THR A 10 -29.30 -2.50 32.55
N GLY A 11 -28.91 -3.34 31.59
CA GLY A 11 -27.53 -3.69 31.32
C GLY A 11 -26.72 -2.48 30.86
N LEU A 12 -25.57 -2.28 31.50
CA LEU A 12 -24.52 -1.40 31.01
C LEU A 12 -23.75 -2.16 29.94
N ALA A 13 -24.17 -2.01 28.68
CA ALA A 13 -23.34 -2.38 27.54
C ALA A 13 -22.24 -1.31 27.41
N SER A 14 -21.03 -1.66 27.83
CA SER A 14 -19.82 -0.88 27.53
C SER A 14 -19.62 -0.85 26.01
N LEU A 15 -19.94 0.29 25.39
CA LEU A 15 -19.57 0.60 24.01
C LEU A 15 -18.06 0.83 23.94
N ALA A 16 -17.30 -0.24 23.72
CA ALA A 16 -15.96 -0.12 23.16
C ALA A 16 -16.12 0.33 21.70
N LEU A 17 -16.01 1.64 21.47
CA LEU A 17 -15.88 2.17 20.12
C LEU A 17 -14.57 1.62 19.54
N PRO A 18 -14.58 0.90 18.40
CA PRO A 18 -13.35 0.59 17.71
C PRO A 18 -12.74 1.93 17.28
N LEU A 19 -11.54 2.22 17.79
CA LEU A 19 -10.71 3.27 17.22
C LEU A 19 -10.58 2.96 15.72
N PRO A 20 -10.72 3.96 14.83
CA PRO A 20 -10.29 3.77 13.45
C PRO A 20 -8.80 3.46 13.51
N LEU A 21 -8.47 2.18 13.32
CA LEU A 21 -7.10 1.77 13.05
C LEU A 21 -6.63 2.58 11.84
N ALA A 22 -5.43 3.13 12.00
CA ALA A 22 -4.57 3.78 11.04
C ALA A 22 -5.04 3.77 9.57
N ALA A 23 -4.93 4.93 8.92
CA ALA A 23 -4.74 5.02 7.47
C ALA A 23 -3.90 3.82 7.02
N GLN A 24 -4.39 3.07 6.01
CA GLN A 24 -3.69 1.90 5.51
C GLN A 24 -2.42 2.35 4.80
N GLU A 25 -1.39 2.67 5.60
CA GLU A 25 -0.01 2.74 5.16
C GLU A 25 0.29 1.43 4.42
N THR A 26 0.99 1.53 3.29
CA THR A 26 1.54 0.44 2.49
C THR A 26 1.55 -0.90 3.20
N SER A 27 0.72 -1.86 2.77
CA SER A 27 0.57 -3.13 3.47
C SER A 27 1.68 -4.12 3.09
N GLU A 28 2.06 -5.00 4.01
CA GLU A 28 2.97 -6.12 3.72
C GLU A 28 2.42 -7.02 2.61
N ALA A 29 1.10 -7.20 2.56
CA ALA A 29 0.43 -7.91 1.47
C ALA A 29 0.69 -7.26 0.11
N ALA A 30 0.67 -5.92 0.01
CA ALA A 30 1.00 -5.22 -1.22
C ALA A 30 2.47 -5.41 -1.61
N LEU A 31 3.38 -5.31 -0.63
CA LEU A 31 4.81 -5.56 -0.83
C LEU A 31 5.05 -6.97 -1.38
N PHE A 32 4.50 -8.00 -0.75
CA PHE A 32 4.68 -9.38 -1.19
C PHE A 32 3.94 -9.67 -2.51
N THR A 33 2.87 -8.95 -2.82
CA THR A 33 2.21 -9.02 -4.13
C THR A 33 3.15 -8.55 -5.24
N VAL A 34 3.85 -7.44 -5.03
CA VAL A 34 4.85 -6.94 -5.99
C VAL A 34 6.04 -7.88 -6.08
N LEU A 35 6.58 -8.34 -4.94
CA LEU A 35 7.72 -9.27 -4.92
C LEU A 35 7.41 -10.62 -5.57
N ALA A 36 6.16 -11.08 -5.53
CA ALA A 36 5.75 -12.29 -6.23
C ALA A 36 5.92 -12.19 -7.75
N ARG A 37 5.79 -10.98 -8.33
CA ARG A 37 6.05 -10.72 -9.76
C ARG A 37 7.54 -10.90 -10.10
N GLU A 38 8.42 -10.59 -9.15
CA GLU A 38 9.88 -10.78 -9.24
C GLU A 38 10.34 -12.18 -8.77
N GLY A 39 9.41 -13.14 -8.66
CA GLY A 39 9.74 -14.51 -8.25
C GLY A 39 10.07 -14.66 -6.76
N CYS A 40 9.61 -13.74 -5.91
CA CYS A 40 9.83 -13.75 -4.46
C CYS A 40 11.31 -13.63 -4.04
N ILE A 41 12.12 -12.99 -4.87
CA ILE A 41 13.54 -12.72 -4.64
C ILE A 41 13.73 -11.21 -4.51
N VAL A 42 14.42 -10.79 -3.45
CA VAL A 42 14.82 -9.39 -3.26
C VAL A 42 16.33 -9.28 -3.39
N SER A 43 16.79 -8.51 -4.38
CA SER A 43 18.18 -8.07 -4.48
C SER A 43 18.29 -6.58 -4.14
N GLU A 44 19.49 -6.09 -3.85
CA GLU A 44 19.74 -4.66 -3.66
C GLU A 44 19.28 -3.83 -4.88
N ARG A 45 19.48 -4.37 -6.08
CA ARG A 45 18.94 -3.79 -7.32
C ARG A 45 17.41 -3.80 -7.32
N GLY A 46 16.80 -4.92 -6.97
CA GLY A 46 15.34 -5.08 -6.93
C GLY A 46 14.66 -4.09 -5.97
N MET A 47 15.29 -3.77 -4.83
CA MET A 47 14.73 -2.77 -3.91
C MET A 47 14.61 -1.37 -4.56
N ASN A 48 15.61 -0.94 -5.32
CA ASN A 48 15.61 0.40 -5.90
C ASN A 48 14.87 0.47 -7.24
N GLU A 49 15.03 -0.54 -8.09
CA GLU A 49 14.47 -0.51 -9.46
C GLU A 49 13.02 -1.00 -9.51
N VAL A 50 12.61 -1.88 -8.59
CA VAL A 50 11.25 -2.45 -8.59
C VAL A 50 10.39 -1.83 -7.50
N LEU A 51 10.83 -1.79 -6.24
CA LEU A 51 9.96 -1.39 -5.14
C LEU A 51 9.77 0.12 -5.02
N ALA A 52 10.81 0.92 -5.30
CA ALA A 52 10.69 2.37 -5.19
C ALA A 52 9.67 2.97 -6.18
N PRO A 53 9.64 2.59 -7.47
CA PRO A 53 8.60 3.05 -8.40
C PRO A 53 7.17 2.63 -8.01
N GLU A 54 7.03 1.54 -7.25
CA GLU A 54 5.74 1.06 -6.75
C GLU A 54 5.22 1.89 -5.55
N GLY A 55 6.03 2.84 -5.05
CA GLY A 55 5.65 3.78 -4.00
C GLY A 55 5.85 3.24 -2.59
N PHE A 56 6.60 2.15 -2.41
CA PHE A 56 6.94 1.66 -1.10
C PHE A 56 7.99 2.54 -0.43
N ASP A 57 7.75 2.91 0.83
CA ASP A 57 8.74 3.58 1.65
C ASP A 57 9.93 2.65 1.92
N PHE A 58 11.15 3.16 1.74
CA PHE A 58 12.38 2.38 1.91
C PHE A 58 12.52 1.84 3.33
N ARG A 59 12.15 2.64 4.35
CA ARG A 59 12.27 2.21 5.74
C ARG A 59 11.26 1.11 6.05
N PHE A 60 10.02 1.24 5.59
CA PHE A 60 9.01 0.19 5.70
C PHE A 60 9.51 -1.13 5.10
N VAL A 61 10.00 -1.11 3.85
CA VAL A 61 10.54 -2.31 3.19
C VAL A 61 11.72 -2.87 3.96
N SER A 62 12.68 -2.03 4.33
CA SER A 62 13.88 -2.46 5.07
C SER A 62 13.53 -3.09 6.41
N ASP A 63 12.61 -2.50 7.17
CA ASP A 63 12.18 -2.98 8.49
C ASP A 63 11.46 -4.34 8.34
N THR A 64 10.52 -4.47 7.38
CA THR A 64 9.81 -5.74 7.11
C THR A 64 10.77 -6.86 6.68
N LEU A 65 11.68 -6.60 5.73
CA LEU A 65 12.62 -7.61 5.24
C LEU A 65 13.65 -8.00 6.30
N THR A 66 14.12 -7.04 7.11
CA THR A 66 15.02 -7.31 8.24
C THR A 66 14.35 -8.18 9.29
N GLN A 67 13.06 -7.93 9.57
CA GLN A 67 12.29 -8.73 10.53
C GLN A 67 12.14 -10.17 10.04
N LEU A 68 11.83 -10.39 8.76
CA LEU A 68 11.74 -11.75 8.18
C LEU A 68 13.06 -12.52 8.28
N LEU A 69 14.19 -11.86 8.06
CA LEU A 69 15.50 -12.47 8.28
C LEU A 69 15.74 -12.81 9.76
N ALA A 70 15.36 -11.91 10.67
CA ALA A 70 15.53 -12.10 12.10
C ALA A 70 14.68 -13.26 12.63
N ASP A 71 13.47 -13.43 12.09
CA ASP A 71 12.54 -14.50 12.46
C ASP A 71 12.89 -15.85 11.79
N GLY A 72 13.88 -15.85 10.88
CA GLY A 72 14.29 -17.03 10.12
C GLY A 72 13.27 -17.46 9.07
N GLU A 73 12.33 -16.58 8.73
CA GLU A 73 11.34 -16.81 7.69
C GLU A 73 11.92 -16.53 6.30
N ALA A 74 12.82 -15.55 6.16
CA ALA A 74 13.57 -15.33 4.94
C ALA A 74 14.99 -15.92 5.04
N SER A 75 15.61 -16.17 3.89
CA SER A 75 17.00 -16.61 3.81
C SER A 75 17.80 -15.76 2.82
N MET A 76 19.09 -15.58 3.07
CA MET A 76 20.01 -14.91 2.16
C MET A 76 20.91 -15.93 1.49
N ASN A 77 21.05 -15.85 0.16
CA ASN A 77 21.96 -16.70 -0.59
C ASN A 77 23.39 -16.13 -0.62
N ALA A 78 24.31 -16.82 -1.29
CA ALA A 78 25.71 -16.40 -1.40
C ALA A 78 25.91 -15.12 -2.25
N ASP A 79 24.92 -14.75 -3.06
CA ASP A 79 24.92 -13.59 -3.94
C ASP A 79 24.25 -12.37 -3.28
N ASN A 80 23.97 -12.43 -1.97
CA ASN A 80 23.25 -11.42 -1.19
C ASN A 80 21.82 -11.15 -1.65
N GLU A 81 21.17 -12.15 -2.26
CA GLU A 81 19.75 -12.09 -2.56
C GLU A 81 18.95 -12.70 -1.41
N MET A 82 17.89 -12.01 -1.01
CA MET A 82 16.93 -12.53 -0.05
C MET A 82 15.87 -13.35 -0.78
N HIS A 83 15.66 -14.58 -0.34
CA HIS A 83 14.65 -15.49 -0.85
C HIS A 83 13.54 -15.63 0.17
N LEU A 84 12.31 -15.30 -0.24
CA LEU A 84 11.11 -15.45 0.58
C LEU A 84 10.49 -16.84 0.36
N PRO A 85 10.05 -17.53 1.43
CA PRO A 85 9.44 -18.84 1.30
C PRO A 85 8.01 -18.74 0.79
N ALA A 86 7.49 -19.84 0.25
CA ALA A 86 6.12 -19.94 -0.25
C ALA A 86 5.03 -19.70 0.81
N SER A 87 5.37 -19.74 2.10
CA SER A 87 4.46 -19.39 3.20
C SER A 87 4.26 -17.88 3.36
N VAL A 88 5.17 -17.06 2.81
CA VAL A 88 5.16 -15.59 2.91
C VAL A 88 4.85 -14.98 1.54
N CYS A 89 5.46 -15.49 0.47
CA CYS A 89 5.34 -14.95 -0.87
C CYS A 89 4.99 -16.05 -1.89
N PRO A 90 3.91 -15.90 -2.70
CA PRO A 90 2.96 -14.78 -2.70
C PRO A 90 2.06 -14.75 -1.44
N PRO A 91 1.48 -13.59 -1.11
CA PRO A 91 0.53 -13.48 0.00
C PRO A 91 -0.77 -14.22 -0.33
N ALA A 92 -1.45 -14.70 0.72
CA ALA A 92 -2.73 -15.40 0.56
C ALA A 92 -3.84 -14.51 -0.04
N GLU A 93 -3.85 -13.24 0.34
CA GLU A 93 -4.75 -12.22 -0.19
C GLU A 93 -3.90 -11.12 -0.84
N PRO A 94 -3.82 -11.08 -2.18
CA PRO A 94 -3.09 -10.03 -2.89
C PRO A 94 -3.69 -8.65 -2.63
N ALA A 95 -2.83 -7.65 -2.50
CA ALA A 95 -3.23 -6.26 -2.32
C ALA A 95 -2.53 -5.37 -3.36
N PRO A 96 -3.18 -4.30 -3.84
CA PRO A 96 -2.58 -3.38 -4.81
C PRO A 96 -1.43 -2.60 -4.19
N SER A 97 -0.39 -2.30 -4.98
CA SER A 97 0.66 -1.35 -4.57
C SER A 97 0.12 0.09 -4.50
N PRO A 98 0.84 1.03 -3.84
CA PRO A 98 0.51 2.45 -3.93
C PRO A 98 0.41 2.95 -5.36
N ARG A 99 1.30 2.49 -6.23
CA ARG A 99 1.24 2.80 -7.66
C ARG A 99 -0.04 2.26 -8.29
N ASP A 100 -0.41 1.01 -8.05
CA ASP A 100 -1.65 0.42 -8.56
C ASP A 100 -2.88 1.23 -8.11
N VAL A 101 -2.91 1.66 -6.85
CA VAL A 101 -3.98 2.52 -6.30
C VAL A 101 -4.04 3.86 -7.03
N LEU A 102 -2.90 4.53 -7.20
CA LEU A 102 -2.85 5.83 -7.89
C LEU A 102 -3.24 5.70 -9.36
N LEU A 103 -2.67 4.77 -10.10
CA LEU A 103 -3.01 4.58 -11.52
C LEU A 103 -4.49 4.31 -11.72
N ARG A 104 -5.09 3.48 -10.86
CA ARG A 104 -6.56 3.27 -10.85
C ARG A 104 -7.31 4.56 -10.54
N THR A 105 -6.88 5.34 -9.54
CA THR A 105 -7.50 6.64 -9.24
C THR A 105 -7.49 7.58 -10.43
N PHE A 106 -6.38 7.68 -11.17
CA PHE A 106 -6.33 8.49 -12.39
C PHE A 106 -7.23 7.91 -13.49
N ALA A 107 -7.20 6.61 -13.73
CA ALA A 107 -8.03 5.95 -14.74
C ALA A 107 -9.54 6.16 -14.50
N GLU A 108 -9.98 6.12 -13.24
CA GLU A 108 -11.38 6.36 -12.84
C GLU A 108 -11.80 7.83 -12.96
N ASN A 109 -10.85 8.75 -13.18
CA ASN A 109 -11.07 10.20 -13.26
C ASN A 109 -10.53 10.75 -14.58
N ASP A 110 -10.83 10.09 -15.70
CA ASP A 110 -10.48 10.54 -17.06
C ASP A 110 -8.97 10.87 -17.22
N CYS A 111 -8.11 10.05 -16.61
CA CYS A 111 -6.65 10.21 -16.61
C CYS A 111 -6.15 11.48 -15.94
N SER A 112 -6.99 12.22 -15.23
CA SER A 112 -6.69 13.57 -14.80
C SER A 112 -7.28 13.91 -13.43
N VAL A 113 -6.42 14.27 -12.48
CA VAL A 113 -6.83 14.53 -11.09
C VAL A 113 -6.28 15.87 -10.62
N ASP A 114 -7.13 16.69 -9.99
CA ASP A 114 -6.68 17.89 -9.27
C ASP A 114 -6.00 17.49 -7.95
N GLU A 115 -4.94 18.20 -7.57
CA GLU A 115 -4.16 17.93 -6.36
C GLU A 115 -5.02 17.79 -5.09
N ALA A 116 -6.00 18.69 -4.90
CA ALA A 116 -6.88 18.63 -3.73
C ALA A 116 -7.78 17.39 -3.77
N ARG A 117 -8.20 17.00 -4.97
CA ARG A 117 -9.04 15.81 -5.19
C ARG A 117 -8.25 14.52 -5.03
N LEU A 118 -6.96 14.50 -5.37
CA LEU A 118 -6.11 13.33 -5.18
C LEU A 118 -6.00 12.92 -3.71
N ALA A 119 -5.91 13.90 -2.81
CA ALA A 119 -5.89 13.65 -1.37
C ALA A 119 -7.19 13.00 -0.86
N GLU A 120 -8.33 13.35 -1.47
CA GLU A 120 -9.64 12.79 -1.13
C GLU A 120 -9.88 11.39 -1.73
N LEU A 121 -9.31 11.14 -2.92
CA LEU A 121 -9.52 9.88 -3.66
C LEU A 121 -8.57 8.76 -3.23
N ALA A 122 -7.37 9.12 -2.78
CA ALA A 122 -6.39 8.19 -2.20
C ALA A 122 -6.03 8.59 -0.76
N PRO A 123 -7.01 8.59 0.17
CA PRO A 123 -6.79 9.03 1.54
C PRO A 123 -5.91 8.06 2.34
N ASP A 124 -5.85 6.80 1.92
CA ASP A 124 -5.05 5.76 2.57
C ASP A 124 -3.56 5.85 2.23
N LEU A 125 -3.19 6.52 1.14
CA LEU A 125 -1.79 6.70 0.76
C LEU A 125 -1.18 7.90 1.46
N SER A 126 -0.01 7.70 2.07
CA SER A 126 0.80 8.78 2.62
C SER A 126 1.27 9.73 1.51
N ASP A 127 1.52 10.99 1.86
CA ASP A 127 2.06 11.97 0.91
C ASP A 127 3.41 11.54 0.35
N ALA A 128 4.23 10.85 1.17
CA ALA A 128 5.50 10.30 0.74
C ALA A 128 5.31 9.21 -0.35
N ALA A 129 4.35 8.30 -0.17
CA ALA A 129 4.04 7.28 -1.18
C ALA A 129 3.51 7.91 -2.48
N LYS A 130 2.65 8.93 -2.38
CA LYS A 130 2.18 9.69 -3.55
C LYS A 130 3.33 10.34 -4.30
N VAL A 131 4.23 11.00 -3.59
CA VAL A 131 5.42 11.64 -4.20
C VAL A 131 6.35 10.61 -4.82
N ALA A 132 6.62 9.49 -4.13
CA ALA A 132 7.49 8.43 -4.62
C ALA A 132 7.02 7.85 -5.96
N VAL A 133 5.70 7.74 -6.17
CA VAL A 133 5.12 7.28 -7.43
C VAL A 133 5.07 8.41 -8.47
N LEU A 134 4.53 9.57 -8.11
CA LEU A 134 4.18 10.60 -9.09
C LEU A 134 5.39 11.42 -9.58
N LEU A 135 6.41 11.60 -8.75
CA LEU A 135 7.58 12.40 -9.12
C LEU A 135 8.37 11.77 -10.29
N PRO A 136 8.75 10.48 -10.27
CA PRO A 136 9.42 9.86 -11.41
C PRO A 136 8.60 9.93 -12.70
N MET A 137 7.28 9.73 -12.60
CA MET A 137 6.37 9.85 -13.74
C MET A 137 6.33 11.27 -14.29
N PHE A 138 6.44 12.28 -13.43
CA PHE A 138 6.57 13.66 -13.87
C PHE A 138 7.91 13.91 -14.56
N GLU A 139 9.00 13.37 -14.01
CA GLU A 139 10.36 13.53 -14.54
C GLU A 139 10.56 12.86 -15.91
N ASP A 140 9.92 11.71 -16.14
CA ASP A 140 9.98 10.98 -17.42
C ASP A 140 8.92 11.41 -18.44
N GLY A 141 7.98 12.28 -18.04
CA GLY A 141 6.92 12.83 -18.90
C GLY A 141 5.66 11.98 -19.00
N THR A 142 5.58 10.86 -18.28
CA THR A 142 4.38 10.01 -18.17
C THR A 142 3.25 10.72 -17.42
N LEU A 143 3.58 11.66 -16.54
CA LEU A 143 2.66 12.55 -15.85
C LEU A 143 2.98 14.00 -16.24
N THR A 144 1.97 14.76 -16.61
CA THR A 144 2.09 16.20 -16.84
C THR A 144 1.28 16.97 -15.80
N VAL A 145 1.75 18.15 -15.41
CA VAL A 145 1.02 19.03 -14.48
C VAL A 145 0.74 20.36 -15.14
N THR A 146 -0.54 20.70 -15.29
CA THR A 146 -0.99 21.99 -15.80
C THR A 146 -1.84 22.69 -14.74
N GLY A 147 -1.32 23.80 -14.20
CA GLY A 147 -1.95 24.45 -13.05
C GLY A 147 -1.88 23.54 -11.82
N ARG A 148 -3.03 23.07 -11.33
CA ARG A 148 -3.13 22.13 -10.19
C ARG A 148 -3.64 20.75 -10.60
N THR A 149 -3.74 20.51 -11.90
CA THR A 149 -4.25 19.26 -12.46
C THR A 149 -3.08 18.45 -12.96
N ALA A 150 -2.96 17.24 -12.45
CA ALA A 150 -2.03 16.24 -12.93
C ALA A 150 -2.76 15.33 -13.93
N THR A 151 -2.12 15.03 -15.05
CA THR A 151 -2.71 14.22 -16.14
C THR A 151 -1.70 13.17 -16.58
N LEU A 152 -2.12 11.90 -16.59
CA LEU A 152 -1.32 10.79 -17.11
C LEU A 152 -1.34 10.76 -18.63
N ALA A 153 -0.24 10.33 -19.23
CA ALA A 153 -0.19 9.92 -20.62
C ALA A 153 -1.14 8.72 -20.87
N GLU A 154 -1.65 8.60 -22.10
CA GLU A 154 -2.69 7.61 -22.44
C GLU A 154 -2.23 6.16 -22.17
N ASP A 155 -0.96 5.85 -22.42
CA ASP A 155 -0.36 4.55 -22.19
C ASP A 155 -0.29 4.17 -20.70
N ALA A 156 -0.03 5.14 -19.83
CA ALA A 156 -0.01 4.95 -18.38
C ALA A 156 -1.40 5.04 -17.72
N CYS A 157 -2.40 5.57 -18.43
CA CYS A 157 -3.76 5.68 -17.91
C CYS A 157 -4.59 4.39 -18.06
N THR A 158 -4.06 3.38 -18.75
CA THR A 158 -4.77 2.11 -18.91
C THR A 158 -4.36 1.18 -17.75
N PRO A 159 -5.29 0.72 -16.89
CA PRO A 159 -4.93 -0.23 -15.85
C PRO A 159 -4.39 -1.51 -16.49
N THR A 160 -3.20 -1.95 -16.10
CA THR A 160 -2.70 -3.28 -16.44
C THR A 160 -3.60 -4.32 -15.75
N GLU A 161 -4.26 -5.18 -16.54
CA GLU A 161 -5.11 -6.29 -16.06
C GLU A 161 -4.35 -7.31 -15.21
#